data_AF-A0A3D2HWL3-F1
#
_entry.id   AF-A0A3D2HWL3-F1
#
_cell.length_a   1.000
_cell.length_b   1.000
_cell.length_c   1.000
_cell.angle_alpha   90.00
_cell.angle_beta   90.00
_cell.angle_gamma   90.00
#
_symmetry.space_group_name_H-M   'P 1'
#
loop_
_entity.id
_entity.type
_entity.pdbx_description
1 polymer ?
#
loop_
_entity_poly.entity_id
_entity_poly.type
_entity_poly.pdbx_seq_one_letter_code
_entity_poly.pdbx_strand_id
1 'polypeptide(L)' 'MKNVELKWTASREGRLSSFLRGELNLSTGLMNKLKWGDFLRVNGTPQRTNYRVLPGDIITVAFPAEIPDYPAEDGKLS' A
#
# COMPACT_ATOMS: atom_id res chain seq x y z
N MET A 1 3.78 10.10 13.33
CA MET A 1 2.71 9.81 12.35
C MET A 1 2.50 8.31 12.32
N LYS A 2 1.27 7.82 12.53
CA LYS A 2 0.96 6.40 12.33
C LYS A 2 0.75 6.19 10.83
N ASN A 3 1.44 5.22 10.25
CA ASN A 3 1.20 4.82 8.87
C ASN A 3 0.42 3.50 8.91
N VAL A 4 -0.60 3.38 8.06
CA VAL A 4 -1.27 2.09 7.86
C VAL A 4 -0.43 1.29 6.88
N GLU A 5 -0.11 0.04 7.19
CA GLU A 5 0.66 -0.83 6.29
C GLU A 5 -0.20 -1.99 5.81
N LEU A 6 -0.27 -2.19 4.49
CA LEU A 6 -0.78 -3.41 3.89
C LEU A 6 0.39 -4.32 3.54
N LYS A 7 0.28 -5.60 3.89
CA LYS A 7 1.29 -6.62 3.59
C LYS A 7 0.68 -7.74 2.76
N TRP A 8 1.39 -8.17 1.74
CA TRP A 8 0.99 -9.25 0.86
C TRP A 8 2.18 -10.16 0.54
N THR A 9 2.02 -11.46 0.74
CA THR A 9 3.01 -12.45 0.33
C THR A 9 2.71 -12.87 -1.10
N ALA A 10 3.66 -12.71 -2.01
CA ALA A 10 3.47 -13.04 -3.41
C ALA A 10 3.41 -14.57 -3.59
N SER A 11 2.30 -15.07 -4.15
CA SER A 11 2.15 -16.50 -4.48
C SER A 11 2.63 -16.86 -5.88
N ARG A 12 2.98 -15.85 -6.70
CA ARG A 12 3.39 -16.00 -8.10
C ARG A 12 4.50 -15.02 -8.44
N GLU A 13 5.18 -15.24 -9.57
CA GLU A 13 6.14 -14.28 -10.11
C GLU A 13 5.43 -13.19 -10.91
N GLY A 14 5.90 -11.94 -10.81
CA GLY A 14 5.44 -10.88 -11.69
C GLY A 14 6.05 -9.52 -11.40
N ARG A 15 5.56 -8.51 -12.11
CA ARG A 15 5.93 -7.12 -11.85
C ARG A 15 5.16 -6.59 -10.64
N LEU A 16 5.82 -5.79 -9.79
CA LEU A 16 5.20 -5.22 -8.59
C LEU A 16 3.89 -4.48 -8.89
N SER A 17 3.81 -3.72 -9.98
CA SER A 17 2.56 -3.04 -10.40
C SER A 17 1.37 -3.97 -10.61
N SER A 18 1.60 -5.21 -11.04
CA SER A 18 0.54 -6.20 -11.21
C SER A 18 -0.04 -6.60 -9.87
N PHE A 19 0.81 -6.84 -8.86
CA PHE A 19 0.39 -7.13 -7.49
C PHE A 19 -0.36 -5.98 -6.83
N LEU A 20 0.14 -4.75 -7.05
CA LEU A 20 -0.51 -3.56 -6.53
C LEU A 20 -1.93 -3.40 -7.10
N ARG A 21 -2.13 -3.70 -8.39
CA ARG A 21 -3.43 -3.54 -9.05
C ARG A 21 -4.40 -4.69 -8.77
N GLY A 22 -3.92 -5.93 -8.84
CA GLY A 22 -4.76 -7.13 -8.78
C GLY A 22 -5.06 -7.55 -7.35
N GLU A 23 -4.02 -7.84 -6.59
CA GLU A 23 -4.11 -8.44 -5.27
C GLU A 23 -4.39 -7.39 -4.19
N LEU A 24 -3.74 -6.22 -4.29
CA LEU A 24 -3.89 -5.13 -3.32
C LEU A 24 -4.92 -4.06 -3.74
N ASN A 25 -5.56 -4.22 -4.91
CA ASN A 25 -6.62 -3.33 -5.44
C ASN A 25 -6.27 -1.83 -5.41
N LEU A 26 -4.99 -1.45 -5.52
CA LEU A 26 -4.61 -0.05 -5.61
C LEU A 26 -5.06 0.54 -6.95
N SER A 27 -5.63 1.74 -6.88
CA SER A 27 -5.91 2.55 -8.06
C SER A 27 -4.62 3.11 -8.66
N THR A 28 -4.64 3.42 -9.97
CA THR A 28 -3.52 4.07 -10.66
C THR A 28 -3.16 5.42 -10.02
N GLY A 29 -4.16 6.16 -9.55
CA GLY A 29 -3.96 7.43 -8.85
C GLY A 29 -3.18 7.25 -7.54
N LEU A 30 -3.56 6.25 -6.74
CA LEU A 30 -2.87 5.95 -5.48
C LEU A 30 -1.45 5.44 -5.74
N MET A 31 -1.26 4.56 -6.72
CA MET A 31 0.09 4.13 -7.12
C MET A 31 0.97 5.30 -7.58
N ASN A 32 0.42 6.27 -8.32
CA ASN A 32 1.18 7.44 -8.75
C ASN A 32 1.62 8.33 -7.58
N LYS A 33 0.82 8.41 -6.50
CA LYS A 33 1.20 9.09 -5.26
C LYS A 33 2.30 8.33 -4.52
N LEU A 34 2.22 7.00 -4.47
CA LEU A 34 3.11 6.15 -3.66
C LEU A 34 4.39 5.71 -4.38
N LYS A 35 4.45 5.78 -5.72
CA LYS A 35 5.63 5.34 -6.48
C LYS A 35 6.87 6.17 -6.19
N TRP A 36 6.72 7.35 -5.60
CA TRP A 36 7.78 8.26 -5.21
C TRP A 36 7.92 8.24 -3.68
N GLY A 37 9.09 7.81 -3.20
CA GLY A 37 9.38 7.64 -1.77
C GLY A 37 9.47 6.18 -1.34
N ASP A 38 9.48 5.94 -0.04
CA ASP A 38 9.73 4.63 0.59
C ASP A 38 8.43 3.87 0.96
N PHE A 39 7.33 4.19 0.28
CA PHE A 39 6.00 3.65 0.57
C PHE A 39 5.78 2.24 0.01
N LEU A 40 6.46 1.89 -1.08
CA LEU A 40 6.42 0.57 -1.69
C LEU A 40 7.69 -0.19 -1.32
N ARG A 41 7.55 -1.31 -0.62
CA ARG A 41 8.68 -2.13 -0.18
C ARG A 41 8.48 -3.58 -0.58
N VAL A 42 9.57 -4.26 -0.91
CA VAL A 42 9.60 -5.71 -1.08
C VAL A 42 10.68 -6.25 -0.15
N ASN A 43 10.30 -7.18 0.73
CA ASN A 43 11.17 -7.72 1.79
C ASN A 43 11.83 -6.62 2.63
N GLY A 44 11.08 -5.55 2.91
CA GLY A 44 11.55 -4.39 3.67
C GLY A 44 12.40 -3.37 2.89
N THR A 45 12.81 -3.69 1.66
CA THR A 45 13.59 -2.77 0.81
C THR A 45 12.67 -1.91 -0.06
N PRO A 46 12.84 -0.58 -0.11
CA PRO A 46 12.09 0.30 -1.00
C PRO A 46 12.26 -0.11 -2.47
N GLN A 47 11.16 -0.29 -3.18
CA GLN A 47 11.16 -0.72 -4.57
C GLN A 47 10.21 0.09 -5.44
N ARG A 48 10.49 0.12 -6.75
CA ARG A 48 9.65 0.79 -7.75
C ARG A 48 8.66 -0.19 -8.38
N THR A 49 7.63 0.35 -9.00
CA THR A 49 6.54 -0.44 -9.61
C THR A 49 6.99 -1.35 -10.76
N ASN A 50 8.20 -1.18 -11.29
CA ASN A 50 8.84 -2.06 -12.28
C ASN A 50 9.67 -3.20 -11.68
N TYR A 51 9.80 -3.28 -10.35
CA TYR A 51 10.51 -4.36 -9.69
C TYR A 51 9.89 -5.73 -9.99
N ARG A 52 10.76 -6.73 -10.17
CA ARG A 52 10.35 -8.13 -10.38
C ARG A 52 10.20 -8.81 -9.02
N VAL A 53 8.97 -9.17 -8.69
CA VAL A 53 8.58 -9.89 -7.47
C VAL A 53 8.59 -11.39 -7.74
N LEU A 54 9.19 -12.14 -6.83
CA LEU A 54 9.24 -13.60 -6.86
C LEU A 54 8.23 -14.22 -5.87
N PRO A 55 7.78 -15.47 -6.09
CA PRO A 55 6.99 -16.18 -5.10
C PRO A 55 7.72 -16.23 -3.75
N GLY A 56 7.00 -15.91 -2.67
CA GLY A 56 7.54 -15.83 -1.31
C GLY A 56 7.97 -14.41 -0.89
N ASP A 57 8.12 -13.47 -1.83
CA ASP A 57 8.41 -12.07 -1.50
C ASP A 57 7.26 -11.42 -0.73
N ILE A 58 7.60 -10.59 0.26
CA ILE A 58 6.63 -9.83 1.05
C ILE A 58 6.57 -8.40 0.51
N ILE A 59 5.49 -8.08 -0.17
CA ILE A 59 5.16 -6.72 -0.60
C ILE A 59 4.54 -5.98 0.58
N THR A 60 5.08 -4.80 0.90
CA THR A 60 4.53 -3.89 1.91
C THR A 60 4.20 -2.55 1.27
N VAL A 61 3.00 -2.05 1.52
CA VAL A 61 2.55 -0.73 1.09
C VAL A 61 2.20 0.09 2.32
N ALA A 62 2.93 1.18 2.55
CA ALA A 62 2.66 2.11 3.64
C ALA A 62 1.82 3.29 3.13
N PHE A 63 0.73 3.58 3.84
CA PHE A 63 -0.15 4.71 3.62
C PHE A 63 0.03 5.71 4.75
N PRO A 64 0.15 7.02 4.47
CA PRO A 64 -0.02 8.02 5.50
C PRO A 64 -1.45 7.88 6.04
N ALA A 65 -1.63 7.64 7.34
CA ALA A 65 -2.98 7.67 7.92
C ALA A 65 -3.48 9.11 7.83
N GLU A 66 -4.59 9.34 7.11
CA GLU A 66 -5.37 10.56 7.30
C GLU A 66 -6.00 10.45 8.69
N ILE A 67 -5.53 11.27 9.61
CA ILE A 67 -6.25 11.52 10.86
C ILE A 67 -7.43 12.40 10.43
N PRO A 68 -8.68 11.95 10.55
CA PRO A 68 -9.81 12.82 10.29
C PRO A 68 -9.71 14.05 11.21
N ASP A 69 -9.60 15.24 10.61
CA ASP A 69 -9.60 16.55 11.30
C ASP A 69 -11.04 17.03 11.59
N TYR A 70 -11.98 16.09 11.69
CA TYR A 70 -13.35 16.36 12.06
C TYR A 70 -13.59 15.70 13.42
N PRO A 71 -13.99 16.47 14.45
CA PRO A 71 -14.39 15.88 15.72
C PRO A 71 -15.56 14.92 15.45
N ALA A 72 -15.57 13.78 16.14
CA ALA A 72 -16.76 12.94 16.16
C ALA A 72 -17.91 13.77 16.72
N GLU A 73 -18.92 14.06 15.91
CA GLU A 73 -20.15 14.67 16.40
C GLU A 73 -20.86 13.63 17.28
N ASP A 74 -21.07 13.96 18.55
CA ASP A 74 -21.96 13.22 19.46
C ASP A 74 -23.41 13.38 18.98
N GLY A 75 -23.76 12.69 17.90
CA GLY A 75 -25.14 12.55 17.46
C GLY A 75 -25.91 11.69 18.46
N LYS A 76 -26.75 12.30 19.29
CA LYS A 76 -27.66 11.57 20.18
C LYS A 76 -28.60 10.72 19.30
N LEU A 77 -28.53 9.40 19.45
CA LEU A 77 -29.54 8.50 18.88
C LEU A 77 -30.89 8.86 19.51
N SER A 78 -31.85 9.30 18.69
CA SER A 78 -33.23 9.57 19.10
C SER A 78 -34.07 8.31 19.08
#